data_AF-A0A1E8F9F8-F1
#
_entry.id   AF-A0A1E8F9F8-F1
#
_cell.length_a   1.000
_cell.length_b   1.000
_cell.length_c   1.000
_cell.angle_alpha   90.00
_cell.angle_beta   90.00
_cell.angle_gamma   90.00
#
_symmetry.space_group_name_H-M   'P 1'
#
loop_
_entity.id
_entity.type
_entity.pdbx_description
1 polymer ?
#
loop_
_entity_poly.entity_id
_entity_poly.type
_entity_poly.pdbx_seq_one_letter_code
_entity_poly.pdbx_strand_id
1 'polypeptide(L)'
;MNYIPPTPACEDVKRWLDTMVIGHNFCPFARFVRDQQRIRYVDIASDDMAEVLTGLRAEFDHLDETPKTSTTLVVLPLGWQDFEDYLLLVDVAQQSLEHWGYEGCYQLASFHPDYLFDGEPSGAASHFTNRAPHPVIHIIREAEMEQALAHHADPESIPQTNIETAESLGKKALQAQLDACKHRD
;
A
#
# COMPACT_ATOMS: atom_id res chain seq x y z
N MET A 1 8.29 15.14 11.20
CA MET A 1 7.49 14.28 12.10
C MET A 1 8.12 12.90 12.01
N ASN A 2 8.28 12.18 13.11
CA ASN A 2 8.77 10.81 13.06
C ASN A 2 7.56 9.89 13.23
N TYR A 3 7.03 9.35 12.13
CA TYR A 3 5.92 8.41 12.18
C TYR A 3 6.43 7.06 12.65
N ILE A 4 6.33 6.84 13.95
CA ILE A 4 6.56 5.54 14.57
C ILE A 4 5.29 4.72 14.34
N PRO A 5 5.38 3.50 13.78
CA PRO A 5 4.23 2.62 13.64
C PRO A 5 3.54 2.41 15.00
N PRO A 6 2.23 2.64 15.11
CA PRO A 6 1.54 2.61 16.41
C PRO A 6 1.27 1.20 16.93
N THR A 7 1.22 0.19 16.06
CA THR A 7 0.84 -1.19 16.40
C THR A 7 1.73 -2.22 15.72
N PRO A 8 1.77 -3.48 16.20
CA PRO A 8 2.57 -4.55 15.57
C PRO A 8 2.24 -4.77 14.08
N ALA A 9 0.96 -4.64 13.70
CA ALA A 9 0.55 -4.73 12.30
C ALA A 9 1.14 -3.60 11.44
N CYS A 10 1.19 -2.38 11.99
CA CYS A 10 1.86 -1.26 11.33
C CYS A 10 3.37 -1.47 11.23
N GLU A 11 4.00 -2.08 12.25
CA GLU A 11 5.42 -2.43 12.20
C GLU A 11 5.74 -3.49 11.14
N ASP A 12 4.87 -4.49 10.98
CA ASP A 12 4.95 -5.50 9.91
C ASP A 12 4.90 -4.84 8.53
N VAL A 13 3.93 -3.95 8.32
CA VAL A 13 3.77 -3.22 7.05
C VAL A 13 4.95 -2.29 6.80
N LYS A 14 5.47 -1.61 7.83
CA LYS A 14 6.71 -0.82 7.69
C LYS A 14 7.89 -1.71 7.29
N ARG A 15 8.04 -2.88 7.91
CA ARG A 15 9.12 -3.82 7.58
C ARG A 15 8.98 -4.32 6.14
N TRP A 16 7.77 -4.70 5.73
CA TRP A 16 7.44 -5.08 4.37
C TRP A 16 7.75 -3.98 3.35
N LEU A 17 7.40 -2.73 3.65
CA LEU A 17 7.75 -1.59 2.79
C LEU A 17 9.28 -1.49 2.62
N ASP A 18 10.02 -1.58 3.73
CA ASP A 18 11.49 -1.44 3.73
C ASP A 18 12.18 -2.62 3.00
N THR A 19 11.68 -3.86 3.13
CA THR A 19 12.33 -5.07 2.62
C THR A 19 11.83 -5.54 1.25
N MET A 20 10.53 -5.47 0.99
CA MET A 20 9.91 -5.96 -0.24
C MET A 20 9.82 -4.84 -1.26
N VAL A 21 9.08 -3.78 -0.96
CA VAL A 21 8.81 -2.71 -1.92
C VAL A 21 10.09 -1.92 -2.23
N ILE A 22 10.78 -1.43 -1.20
CA ILE A 22 12.01 -0.64 -1.35
C ILE A 22 13.23 -1.54 -1.63
N GLY A 23 13.27 -2.72 -1.02
CA GLY A 23 14.39 -3.66 -1.16
C GLY A 23 14.52 -4.22 -2.58
N HIS A 24 13.40 -4.53 -3.24
CA HIS A 24 13.37 -5.02 -4.62
C HIS A 24 13.07 -3.93 -5.65
N ASN A 25 12.94 -2.68 -5.20
CA ASN A 25 12.63 -1.54 -6.07
C ASN A 25 11.30 -1.69 -6.85
N PHE A 26 10.29 -2.32 -6.25
CA PHE A 26 8.95 -2.42 -6.85
C PHE A 26 8.23 -1.07 -6.96
N CYS A 27 8.62 -0.10 -6.13
CA CYS A 27 8.22 1.29 -6.30
C CYS A 27 9.46 2.19 -6.22
N PRO A 28 9.89 2.82 -7.33
CA PRO A 28 11.09 3.66 -7.35
C PRO A 28 10.94 4.92 -6.49
N PHE A 29 9.71 5.31 -6.15
CA PHE A 29 9.41 6.53 -5.40
C PHE A 29 9.39 6.30 -3.88
N ALA A 30 9.14 5.07 -3.44
CA ALA A 30 8.91 4.75 -2.03
C ALA A 30 10.11 5.12 -1.15
N ARG A 31 11.34 4.88 -1.62
CA ARG A 31 12.58 5.19 -0.88
C ARG A 31 12.69 6.67 -0.54
N PHE A 32 12.46 7.55 -1.51
CA PHE A 32 12.59 9.00 -1.33
C PHE A 32 11.65 9.53 -0.23
N VAL A 33 10.39 9.10 -0.26
CA VAL A 33 9.37 9.49 0.72
C VAL A 33 9.67 8.89 2.09
N ARG A 34 10.12 7.63 2.11
CA ARG A 34 10.46 6.87 3.31
C ARG A 34 11.66 7.45 4.06
N ASP A 35 12.72 7.84 3.37
CA ASP A 35 13.95 8.41 3.94
C ASP A 35 13.70 9.79 4.56
N GLN A 36 12.75 10.55 4.00
CA GLN A 36 12.31 11.83 4.55
C GLN A 36 11.27 11.70 5.68
N GLN A 37 10.90 10.47 6.05
CA GLN A 37 9.92 10.18 7.09
C GLN A 37 8.55 10.82 6.81
N ARG A 38 8.13 10.85 5.53
CA ARG A 38 6.86 11.45 5.07
C ARG A 38 5.74 10.43 4.88
N ILE A 39 5.94 9.20 5.33
CA ILE A 39 4.95 8.11 5.31
C ILE A 39 4.36 7.97 6.70
N ARG A 40 3.04 8.15 6.82
CA ARG A 40 2.28 7.88 8.03
C ARG A 40 1.75 6.44 8.02
N TYR A 41 1.72 5.81 9.18
CA TYR A 41 1.16 4.47 9.38
C TYR A 41 0.05 4.57 10.42
N VAL A 42 -1.10 3.98 10.11
CA VAL A 42 -2.23 3.85 11.03
C VAL A 42 -2.89 2.51 10.83
N ASP A 43 -3.56 2.00 11.85
CA ASP A 43 -4.43 0.83 11.73
C ASP A 43 -5.88 1.16 12.08
N ILE A 44 -6.79 0.48 11.38
CA ILE A 44 -8.22 0.50 11.66
C ILE A 44 -8.63 -0.95 11.95
N ALA A 45 -8.77 -1.27 13.24
CA ALA A 45 -9.16 -2.59 13.70
C ALA A 45 -10.70 -2.70 13.79
N SER A 46 -11.36 -2.78 12.64
CA SER A 46 -12.81 -2.93 12.53
C SER A 46 -13.19 -3.80 11.33
N ASP A 47 -14.18 -4.67 11.51
CA ASP A 47 -14.83 -5.44 10.45
C ASP A 47 -16.07 -4.73 9.85
N ASP A 48 -16.39 -3.53 10.33
CA ASP A 48 -17.46 -2.69 9.78
C ASP A 48 -16.92 -1.73 8.72
N MET A 49 -17.43 -1.86 7.50
CA MET A 49 -17.10 -0.99 6.37
C MET A 49 -17.30 0.51 6.69
N ALA A 50 -18.36 0.87 7.42
CA ALA A 50 -18.64 2.27 7.74
C ALA A 50 -17.58 2.86 8.67
N GLU A 51 -17.08 2.08 9.62
CA GLU A 51 -16.00 2.48 10.51
C GLU A 51 -14.68 2.62 9.75
N VAL A 52 -14.39 1.70 8.82
CA VAL A 52 -13.20 1.81 7.95
C VAL A 52 -13.24 3.06 7.07
N LEU A 53 -14.38 3.34 6.42
CA LEU A 53 -14.55 4.55 5.62
C LEU A 53 -14.42 5.83 6.47
N THR A 54 -14.92 5.82 7.70
CA THR A 54 -14.74 6.92 8.64
C THR A 54 -13.26 7.14 8.99
N GLY A 55 -12.52 6.05 9.23
CA GLY A 55 -11.07 6.13 9.48
C GLY A 55 -10.29 6.59 8.25
N LEU A 56 -10.64 6.12 7.05
CA LEU A 56 -10.06 6.61 5.79
C LEU A 56 -10.29 8.11 5.64
N ARG A 57 -11.52 8.58 5.88
CA ARG A 57 -11.85 10.01 5.83
C ARG A 57 -10.96 10.85 6.74
N ALA A 58 -10.76 10.40 7.98
CA ALA A 58 -9.90 11.09 8.94
C ALA A 58 -8.44 11.19 8.44
N GLU A 59 -7.95 10.18 7.71
CA GLU A 59 -6.59 10.21 7.15
C GLU A 59 -6.46 11.11 5.92
N PHE A 60 -7.51 11.27 5.12
CA PHE A 60 -7.56 12.33 4.10
C PHE A 60 -7.50 13.72 4.74
N ASP A 61 -8.31 13.96 5.77
CA ASP A 61 -8.34 15.26 6.47
C ASP A 61 -6.95 15.54 7.12
N HIS A 62 -6.29 14.54 7.70
CA HIS A 62 -4.91 14.67 8.20
C HIS A 62 -3.90 15.05 7.10
N LEU A 63 -4.02 14.44 5.91
CA LEU A 63 -3.17 14.78 4.79
C LEU A 63 -3.42 16.24 4.38
N ASP A 64 -4.65 16.69 4.23
CA ASP A 64 -4.93 18.10 3.90
C ASP A 64 -4.31 19.08 4.90
N GLU A 65 -4.42 18.79 6.19
CA GLU A 65 -3.91 19.65 7.26
C GLU A 65 -2.38 19.55 7.44
N THR A 66 -1.76 18.47 6.95
CA THR A 66 -0.33 18.17 7.16
C THR A 66 0.43 17.96 5.84
N PRO A 67 0.79 19.02 5.10
CA PRO A 67 1.55 18.92 3.83
C PRO A 67 2.90 18.21 3.93
N LYS A 68 3.49 18.15 5.13
CA LYS A 68 4.73 17.40 5.37
C LYS A 68 4.56 15.88 5.24
N THR A 69 3.33 15.37 5.40
CA THR A 69 2.97 13.98 5.15
C THR A 69 2.69 13.81 3.66
N SER A 70 3.41 12.93 2.99
CA SER A 70 3.20 12.62 1.57
C SER A 70 2.09 11.59 1.38
N THR A 71 2.09 10.55 2.21
CA THR A 71 1.19 9.40 2.05
C THR A 71 0.83 8.77 3.39
N THR A 72 -0.30 8.07 3.46
CA THR A 72 -0.70 7.25 4.61
C THR A 72 -0.88 5.80 4.20
N LEU A 73 -0.25 4.87 4.91
CA LEU A 73 -0.54 3.43 4.84
C LEU A 73 -1.53 3.07 5.95
N VAL A 74 -2.76 2.76 5.55
CA VAL A 74 -3.87 2.37 6.43
C VAL A 74 -3.92 0.85 6.49
N VAL A 75 -3.57 0.28 7.63
CA VAL A 75 -3.50 -1.17 7.87
C VAL A 75 -4.82 -1.67 8.44
N LEU A 76 -5.35 -2.77 7.92
CA LEU A 76 -6.63 -3.34 8.34
C LEU A 76 -6.39 -4.71 8.99
N PRO A 77 -6.02 -4.76 10.28
CA PRO A 77 -5.65 -6.00 10.96
C PRO A 77 -6.85 -6.91 11.30
N LEU A 78 -8.09 -6.44 11.13
CA LEU A 78 -9.30 -7.17 11.52
C LEU A 78 -10.37 -7.05 10.43
N GLY A 79 -11.03 -8.16 10.08
CA GLY A 79 -12.25 -8.16 9.25
C GLY A 79 -12.04 -8.27 7.75
N TRP A 80 -10.87 -7.92 7.23
CA TRP A 80 -10.62 -7.76 5.79
C TRP A 80 -9.59 -8.75 5.22
N GLN A 81 -9.45 -9.91 5.86
CA GLN A 81 -8.51 -10.95 5.43
C GLN A 81 -9.04 -11.80 4.26
N ASP A 82 -10.36 -11.79 4.03
CA ASP A 82 -10.94 -12.33 2.80
C ASP A 82 -10.69 -11.34 1.65
N PHE A 83 -10.13 -11.84 0.55
CA PHE A 83 -9.71 -10.97 -0.55
C PHE A 83 -10.89 -10.36 -1.31
N GLU A 84 -12.01 -11.08 -1.46
CA GLU A 84 -13.18 -10.56 -2.18
C GLU A 84 -13.88 -9.47 -1.36
N ASP A 85 -14.04 -9.68 -0.05
CA ASP A 85 -14.59 -8.66 0.85
C ASP A 85 -13.69 -7.42 0.91
N TYR A 86 -12.37 -7.60 0.91
CA TYR A 86 -11.41 -6.51 0.83
C TYR A 86 -11.50 -5.73 -0.50
N LEU A 87 -11.63 -6.42 -1.64
CA LEU A 87 -11.80 -5.75 -2.94
C LEU A 87 -13.09 -4.93 -2.97
N LEU A 88 -14.19 -5.44 -2.41
CA LEU A 88 -15.43 -4.66 -2.28
C LEU A 88 -15.22 -3.40 -1.45
N LEU A 89 -14.48 -3.48 -0.33
CA LEU A 89 -14.12 -2.29 0.45
C LEU A 89 -13.30 -1.30 -0.36
N VAL A 90 -12.30 -1.76 -1.12
CA VAL A 90 -11.46 -0.89 -1.97
C VAL A 90 -12.33 -0.17 -3.00
N ASP A 91 -13.26 -0.86 -3.65
CA ASP A 91 -14.17 -0.27 -4.63
C ASP A 91 -15.08 0.80 -4.01
N VAL A 92 -15.58 0.56 -2.80
CA VAL A 92 -16.40 1.55 -2.06
C VAL A 92 -15.55 2.72 -1.60
N ALA A 93 -14.32 2.48 -1.15
CA ALA A 93 -13.38 3.53 -0.80
C ALA A 93 -13.07 4.41 -2.00
N GLN A 94 -12.80 3.83 -3.18
CA GLN A 94 -12.56 4.53 -4.44
C GLN A 94 -13.75 5.45 -4.80
N GLN A 95 -14.99 4.94 -4.76
CA GLN A 95 -16.20 5.74 -5.00
C GLN A 95 -16.38 6.87 -3.97
N SER A 96 -15.93 6.64 -2.72
CA SER A 96 -16.03 7.64 -1.66
C SER A 96 -15.10 8.84 -1.91
N LEU A 97 -13.99 8.67 -2.63
CA LEU A 97 -13.11 9.80 -3.02
C LEU A 97 -13.87 10.84 -3.84
N GLU A 98 -14.64 10.40 -4.84
CA GLU A 98 -15.47 11.29 -5.67
C GLU A 98 -16.49 12.04 -4.80
N HIS A 99 -17.19 11.31 -3.92
CA HIS A 99 -18.19 11.90 -3.02
C HIS A 99 -17.58 12.93 -2.06
N TRP A 100 -16.36 12.70 -1.61
CA TRP A 100 -15.62 13.59 -0.71
C TRP A 100 -14.91 14.75 -1.42
N GLY A 101 -14.90 14.77 -2.75
CA GLY A 101 -14.20 15.79 -3.55
C GLY A 101 -12.69 15.61 -3.60
N TYR A 102 -12.20 14.37 -3.42
CA TYR A 102 -10.77 14.03 -3.43
C TYR A 102 -10.30 13.39 -4.73
N GLU A 103 -11.19 13.19 -5.71
CA GLU A 103 -10.83 12.77 -7.07
C GLU A 103 -9.82 13.75 -7.69
N GLY A 104 -8.70 13.24 -8.22
CA GLY A 104 -7.61 14.05 -8.79
C GLY A 104 -6.69 14.69 -7.75
N CYS A 105 -7.02 14.60 -6.45
CA CYS A 105 -6.17 15.06 -5.35
C CYS A 105 -5.40 13.90 -4.73
N TYR A 106 -6.07 12.76 -4.57
CA TYR A 106 -5.53 11.57 -3.94
C TYR A 106 -5.91 10.32 -4.73
N GLN A 107 -4.97 9.38 -4.81
CA GLN A 107 -5.18 8.04 -5.34
C GLN A 107 -5.09 7.00 -4.22
N LEU A 108 -5.80 5.90 -4.38
CA LEU A 108 -5.70 4.72 -3.53
C LEU A 108 -4.89 3.64 -4.25
N ALA A 109 -3.92 3.04 -3.56
CA ALA A 109 -3.30 1.78 -3.96
C ALA A 109 -3.63 0.69 -2.92
N SER A 110 -3.91 -0.51 -3.40
CA SER A 110 -4.37 -1.64 -2.59
C SER A 110 -3.31 -2.74 -2.50
N PHE A 111 -3.20 -3.31 -1.30
CA PHE A 111 -2.29 -4.41 -1.00
C PHE A 111 -2.98 -5.41 -0.08
N HIS A 112 -2.78 -6.69 -0.33
CA HIS A 112 -3.46 -7.77 0.41
C HIS A 112 -2.56 -9.01 0.53
N PRO A 113 -2.59 -9.80 1.62
CA PRO A 113 -1.80 -11.04 1.71
C PRO A 113 -2.03 -12.00 0.55
N ASP A 114 -3.28 -12.10 0.12
CA ASP A 114 -3.74 -12.98 -0.96
C ASP A 114 -3.95 -12.22 -2.28
N TYR A 115 -3.30 -11.08 -2.48
CA TYR A 115 -3.47 -10.30 -3.71
C TYR A 115 -3.24 -11.17 -4.96
N LEU A 116 -4.16 -11.08 -5.90
CA LEU A 116 -4.12 -11.69 -7.22
C LEU A 116 -4.50 -10.63 -8.26
N PHE A 117 -3.58 -10.34 -9.18
CA PHE A 117 -3.90 -9.55 -10.37
C PHE A 117 -4.82 -10.33 -11.30
N ASP A 118 -5.84 -9.65 -11.83
CA ASP A 118 -6.67 -10.21 -12.87
C ASP A 118 -5.84 -10.50 -14.14
N GLY A 119 -6.17 -11.60 -14.83
CA GLY A 119 -5.45 -12.06 -16.01
C GLY A 119 -4.11 -12.76 -15.77
N GLU A 120 -3.55 -12.73 -14.56
CA GLU A 120 -2.31 -13.41 -14.21
C GLU A 120 -2.57 -14.81 -13.62
N PRO A 121 -1.71 -15.83 -13.89
CA PRO A 121 -1.85 -17.14 -13.27
C PRO A 121 -1.79 -17.06 -11.74
N SER A 122 -2.61 -17.83 -11.01
CA SER A 122 -2.62 -17.84 -9.54
C SER A 122 -1.26 -18.18 -8.88
N GLY A 123 -0.38 -18.83 -9.64
CA GLY A 123 0.98 -19.17 -9.24
C GLY A 123 2.04 -18.11 -9.52
N ALA A 124 1.72 -17.03 -10.23
CA ALA A 124 2.68 -16.03 -10.70
C ALA A 124 3.37 -15.32 -9.54
N ALA A 125 4.65 -14.97 -9.74
CA ALA A 125 5.41 -14.21 -8.76
C ALA A 125 5.07 -12.71 -8.83
N SER A 126 4.55 -12.22 -9.96
CA SER A 126 4.06 -10.86 -10.16
C SER A 126 3.11 -10.38 -9.05
N HIS A 127 2.25 -11.26 -8.53
CA HIS A 127 1.35 -10.95 -7.41
C HIS A 127 2.08 -10.38 -6.18
N PHE A 128 3.34 -10.74 -5.94
CA PHE A 128 4.10 -10.28 -4.79
C PHE A 128 4.48 -8.79 -4.83
N THR A 129 4.28 -8.10 -5.96
CA THR A 129 4.41 -6.65 -6.03
C THR A 129 3.32 -5.95 -5.21
N ASN A 130 2.16 -6.60 -5.06
CA ASN A 130 1.01 -6.09 -4.31
C ASN A 130 0.62 -6.95 -3.10
N ARG A 131 1.36 -8.03 -2.82
CA ARG A 131 1.17 -8.80 -1.58
C ARG A 131 1.84 -8.14 -0.39
N ALA A 132 1.06 -7.89 0.65
CA ALA A 132 1.48 -7.30 1.91
C ALA A 132 1.21 -8.25 3.10
N PRO A 133 1.84 -8.05 4.27
CA PRO A 133 1.61 -8.92 5.43
C PRO A 133 0.18 -8.84 5.98
N HIS A 134 -0.47 -7.68 5.79
CA HIS A 134 -1.84 -7.39 6.18
C HIS A 134 -2.57 -6.73 5.00
N PRO A 135 -3.92 -6.71 4.99
CA PRO A 135 -4.66 -5.83 4.09
C PRO A 135 -4.30 -4.37 4.37
N VAL A 136 -3.98 -3.61 3.31
CA VAL A 136 -3.52 -2.22 3.42
C VAL A 136 -4.15 -1.39 2.31
N ILE A 137 -4.66 -0.21 2.66
CA ILE A 137 -5.03 0.83 1.70
C ILE A 137 -3.99 1.96 1.81
N HIS A 138 -3.32 2.28 0.71
CA HIS A 138 -2.32 3.33 0.65
C HIS A 138 -2.92 4.58 0.01
N ILE A 139 -3.03 5.65 0.80
CA ILE A 139 -3.48 6.96 0.34
C ILE A 139 -2.26 7.75 -0.14
N ILE A 140 -2.28 8.18 -1.40
CA ILE A 140 -1.16 8.85 -2.06
C ILE A 140 -1.64 10.18 -2.65
N ARG A 141 -0.87 11.25 -2.47
CA ARG A 141 -1.12 12.52 -3.16
C ARG A 141 -0.80 12.39 -4.64
N GLU A 142 -1.79 12.65 -5.49
CA GLU A 142 -1.59 12.59 -6.94
C GLU A 142 -0.56 13.61 -7.41
N ALA A 143 -0.63 14.85 -6.92
CA ALA A 143 0.33 15.90 -7.30
C ALA A 143 1.79 15.54 -6.98
N GLU A 144 2.07 14.80 -5.91
CA GLU A 144 3.44 14.34 -5.61
C GLU A 144 3.84 13.15 -6.48
N MET A 145 2.91 12.23 -6.75
CA MET A 145 3.14 11.09 -7.63
C MET A 145 3.41 11.55 -9.07
N GLU A 146 2.60 12.46 -9.62
CA GLU A 146 2.78 13.03 -10.95
C GLU A 146 4.14 13.71 -11.10
N GLN A 147 4.55 14.50 -10.10
CA GLN A 147 5.88 15.11 -10.08
C GLN A 147 6.98 14.05 -10.09
N ALA A 148 6.84 12.98 -9.32
CA ALA A 148 7.82 11.90 -9.29
C ALA A 148 7.91 11.17 -10.65
N LEU A 149 6.76 10.90 -11.29
CA LEU A 149 6.67 10.28 -12.61
C LEU A 149 7.29 11.16 -13.70
N ALA A 150 7.04 12.48 -13.66
CA ALA A 150 7.59 13.42 -14.65
C ALA A 150 9.13 13.51 -14.66
N HIS A 151 9.78 13.16 -13.55
CA HIS A 151 11.24 13.11 -13.45
C HIS A 151 11.81 11.69 -13.60
N HIS A 152 10.96 10.67 -13.74
CA HIS A 152 11.38 9.30 -14.00
C HIS A 152 11.59 9.11 -15.50
N ALA A 153 12.70 8.49 -15.89
CA ALA A 153 13.06 8.37 -17.31
C ALA A 153 12.08 7.50 -18.13
N ASP A 154 11.51 6.48 -17.50
CA ASP A 154 10.58 5.54 -18.12
C ASP A 154 9.58 5.01 -17.09
N PRO A 155 8.53 5.80 -16.73
CA PRO A 155 7.55 5.38 -15.74
C PRO A 155 6.63 4.25 -16.24
N GLU A 156 6.41 4.16 -17.56
CA GLU A 156 5.54 3.15 -18.17
C GLU A 156 6.17 1.74 -18.10
N SER A 157 7.49 1.63 -17.98
CA SER A 157 8.17 0.35 -17.80
C SER A 157 8.12 -0.21 -16.38
N ILE A 158 7.65 0.55 -15.39
CA ILE A 158 7.64 0.12 -13.98
C ILE A 158 6.87 -1.20 -13.80
N PRO A 159 5.64 -1.37 -14.31
CA PRO A 159 4.91 -2.63 -14.15
C PRO A 159 5.66 -3.83 -14.75
N GLN A 160 6.19 -3.69 -15.96
CA GLN A 160 6.94 -4.75 -16.63
C GLN A 160 8.23 -5.11 -15.87
N THR A 161 8.95 -4.09 -15.39
CA THR A 161 10.18 -4.27 -14.59
C THR A 161 9.87 -4.98 -13.27
N ASN A 162 8.75 -4.67 -12.65
CA ASN A 162 8.29 -5.32 -11.43
C ASN A 162 7.98 -6.80 -11.64
N ILE A 163 7.28 -7.13 -12.73
CA ILE A 163 6.98 -8.52 -13.12
C ILE A 163 8.29 -9.28 -13.36
N GLU A 164 9.20 -8.75 -14.18
CA GLU A 164 10.48 -9.40 -14.47
C GLU A 164 11.32 -9.62 -13.22
N THR A 165 11.36 -8.62 -12.33
CA THR A 165 12.06 -8.71 -11.05
C THR A 165 11.44 -9.78 -10.17
N ALA A 166 10.11 -9.79 -10.01
CA ALA A 166 9.41 -10.76 -9.18
C ALA A 166 9.58 -12.20 -9.71
N GLU A 167 9.48 -12.40 -11.02
CA GLU A 167 9.71 -13.70 -11.67
C GLU A 167 11.16 -14.16 -11.51
N SER A 168 12.14 -13.25 -11.61
CA SER A 168 13.57 -13.58 -11.42
C SER A 168 13.89 -14.02 -9.98
N LEU A 169 13.24 -13.42 -8.97
CA LEU A 169 13.39 -13.77 -7.56
C LEU A 169 12.68 -15.08 -7.25
N GLY A 170 11.53 -15.30 -7.88
CA GLY A 170 10.69 -16.47 -7.75
C GLY A 170 9.82 -16.47 -6.49
N LYS A 171 8.62 -17.03 -6.64
CA LYS A 171 7.57 -17.10 -5.61
C LYS A 171 8.06 -17.59 -4.25
N LYS A 172 8.89 -18.63 -4.19
CA LYS A 172 9.33 -19.23 -2.92
C LYS A 172 10.18 -18.27 -2.10
N ALA A 173 11.07 -17.52 -2.74
CA ALA A 173 11.92 -16.55 -2.06
C ALA A 173 11.11 -15.36 -1.56
N LEU A 174 10.23 -14.84 -2.43
CA LEU A 174 9.33 -13.72 -2.09
C LEU A 174 8.37 -14.07 -0.96
N GLN A 175 7.79 -15.27 -0.97
CA GLN A 175 6.95 -15.74 0.13
C GLN A 175 7.72 -15.82 1.45
N ALA A 176 8.92 -16.40 1.46
CA ALA A 176 9.73 -16.50 2.67
C ALA A 176 10.10 -15.11 3.23
N GLN A 177 10.34 -14.12 2.36
CA GLN A 177 10.60 -12.74 2.77
C GLN A 177 9.33 -12.06 3.32
N LEU A 178 8.19 -12.26 2.68
CA LEU A 178 6.91 -11.76 3.15
C LEU A 178 6.55 -12.33 4.53
N ASP A 179 6.72 -13.63 4.72
CA ASP A 179 6.47 -14.31 6.00
C ASP A 179 7.41 -13.79 7.10
N ALA A 180 8.65 -13.45 6.77
CA ALA A 180 9.61 -12.86 7.70
C ALA A 180 9.29 -11.40 8.08
N CYS A 181 8.35 -10.75 7.37
CA CYS A 181 7.90 -9.41 7.72
C CYS A 181 6.97 -9.40 8.93
N LYS A 182 6.21 -10.48 9.14
CA LYS A 182 5.27 -10.61 10.25
C LYS A 182 5.99 -10.86 11.56
N HIS A 183 5.52 -10.24 12.63
CA HIS A 183 5.84 -10.69 13.98
C HIS A 183 5.41 -12.16 14.13
N ARG A 184 6.28 -12.96 14.76
CA ARG A 184 5.92 -14.33 15.14
C ARG A 184 5.20 -14.25 16.47
N ASP A 185 3.97 -14.74 16.50
CA ASP A 185 3.23 -14.97 17.74
C ASP A 185 3.95 -15.97 18.66
#